data_AF-A0A349BZK8-F1
#
_entry.id   AF-A0A349BZK8-F1
#
_cell.length_a   1.000
_cell.length_b   1.000
_cell.length_c   1.000
_cell.angle_alpha   90.00
_cell.angle_beta   90.00
_cell.angle_gamma   90.00
#
_symmetry.space_group_name_H-M   'P 1'
#
loop_
_entity.id
_entity.type
_entity.pdbx_description
1 polymer ?
#
loop_
_entity_poly.entity_id
_entity_poly.type
_entity_poly.pdbx_seq_one_letter_code
_entity_poly.pdbx_strand_id
1 'polypeptide(L)'
;PGTTAALALLNDQVKKGGVMASSYVGGLSGAFIPVSEDQGMIDAVTAGALTLEKLEAMTCVCSVGLDMIAVPGRTSAATISGIIADEMAIGMINGKTTAVRLIPVIGKDVGDTVEFGGLLGHAPVMPVNPFS
;
A
#
# COMPACT_ATOMS: atom_id res chain seq x y z
N PRO A 1 3.89 15.41 -4.20
CA PRO A 1 2.48 15.88 -4.40
C PRO A 1 2.00 15.56 -5.82
N GLY A 2 0.70 15.36 -6.06
CA GLY A 2 0.15 15.01 -7.39
C GLY A 2 0.15 13.51 -7.73
N THR A 3 0.91 12.68 -7.02
CA THR A 3 1.01 11.22 -7.26
C THR A 3 -0.34 10.50 -7.17
N THR A 4 -1.21 10.87 -6.22
CA THR A 4 -2.57 10.29 -6.11
C THR A 4 -3.42 10.61 -7.34
N ALA A 5 -3.35 11.84 -7.86
CA ALA A 5 -4.09 12.22 -9.06
C ALA A 5 -3.58 11.48 -10.30
N ALA A 6 -2.25 11.38 -10.45
CA ALA A 6 -1.63 10.61 -11.52
C ALA A 6 -2.04 9.12 -11.46
N LEU A 7 -2.05 8.54 -10.27
CA LEU A 7 -2.48 7.16 -10.05
C LEU A 7 -3.96 6.96 -10.38
N ALA A 8 -4.82 7.92 -10.00
CA ALA A 8 -6.24 7.88 -10.32
C ALA A 8 -6.48 7.90 -11.84
N LEU A 9 -5.77 8.78 -12.56
CA LEU A 9 -5.83 8.84 -14.03
C LEU A 9 -5.39 7.53 -14.66
N LEU A 10 -4.26 6.96 -14.21
CA LEU A 10 -3.77 5.68 -14.70
C LEU A 10 -4.81 4.57 -14.46
N ASN A 11 -5.33 4.46 -13.23
CA ASN A 11 -6.25 3.39 -12.86
C ASN A 11 -7.59 3.48 -13.61
N ASP A 12 -8.12 4.69 -13.80
CA ASP A 12 -9.34 4.94 -14.57
C ASP A 12 -9.20 4.48 -16.03
N GLN A 13 -8.08 4.82 -16.68
CA GLN A 13 -7.84 4.42 -18.07
C GLN A 13 -7.63 2.91 -18.20
N VAL A 14 -6.88 2.28 -17.29
CA VAL A 14 -6.67 0.82 -17.28
C VAL A 14 -8.00 0.08 -17.09
N LYS A 15 -8.84 0.53 -16.13
CA LYS A 15 -10.16 -0.07 -15.90
C LYS A 15 -11.07 0.05 -17.11
N LYS A 16 -11.14 1.22 -17.74
CA LYS A 16 -11.94 1.44 -18.96
C LYS A 16 -11.45 0.57 -20.12
N GLY A 17 -10.13 0.45 -20.30
CA GLY A 17 -9.55 -0.45 -21.28
C GLY A 17 -9.90 -1.92 -21.04
N GLY A 18 -9.83 -2.37 -19.78
CA GLY A 18 -10.21 -3.73 -19.40
C GLY A 18 -11.69 -4.05 -19.63
N VAL A 19 -12.59 -3.13 -19.27
CA VAL A 19 -14.04 -3.25 -19.49
C VAL A 19 -14.38 -3.26 -20.98
N MET A 20 -13.66 -2.50 -21.81
CA MET A 20 -13.85 -2.52 -23.26
C MET A 20 -13.48 -3.87 -23.90
N ALA A 21 -12.50 -4.59 -23.34
CA ALA A 21 -11.96 -5.81 -23.92
C ALA A 21 -12.67 -7.10 -23.46
N SER A 22 -13.40 -7.08 -22.35
CA SER A 22 -14.00 -8.28 -21.77
C SER A 22 -15.46 -8.06 -21.33
N SER A 23 -16.31 -9.05 -21.57
CA SER A 23 -17.71 -9.08 -21.11
C SER A 23 -17.85 -9.38 -19.61
N TYR A 24 -16.80 -9.90 -18.97
CA TYR A 24 -16.74 -10.14 -17.53
C TYR A 24 -15.35 -9.80 -17.02
N VAL A 25 -15.25 -8.74 -16.23
CA VAL A 25 -13.98 -8.31 -15.64
C VAL A 25 -13.93 -8.85 -14.22
N GLY A 26 -13.01 -9.79 -13.96
CA GLY A 26 -12.74 -10.34 -12.63
C GLY A 26 -11.39 -9.88 -12.09
N GLY A 27 -11.21 -9.94 -10.77
CA GLY A 27 -9.94 -9.61 -10.10
C GLY A 27 -9.76 -8.13 -9.77
N LEU A 28 -8.69 -7.81 -9.03
CA LEU A 28 -8.32 -6.45 -8.63
C LEU A 28 -7.68 -5.72 -9.81
N SER A 29 -8.50 -5.30 -10.78
CA SER A 29 -8.02 -4.56 -11.95
C SER A 29 -7.59 -3.16 -11.52
N GLY A 30 -6.28 -2.91 -11.44
CA GLY A 30 -5.73 -1.58 -11.21
C GLY A 30 -4.28 -1.54 -10.77
N ALA A 31 -3.83 -0.35 -10.39
CA ALA A 31 -2.46 -0.14 -9.92
C ALA A 31 -2.26 -0.85 -8.57
N PHE A 32 -1.23 -1.69 -8.55
CA PHE A 32 -0.74 -2.39 -7.38
C PHE A 32 0.39 -1.57 -6.75
N ILE A 33 0.43 -1.51 -5.41
CA ILE A 33 1.35 -0.65 -4.66
C ILE A 33 2.18 -1.51 -3.68
N PRO A 34 2.95 -2.52 -4.17
CA PRO A 34 3.69 -3.42 -3.30
C PRO A 34 5.05 -2.82 -2.93
N VAL A 35 5.16 -2.24 -1.73
CA VAL A 35 6.39 -1.52 -1.34
C VAL A 35 7.62 -2.42 -1.39
N SER A 36 7.51 -3.71 -1.08
CA SER A 36 8.67 -4.62 -1.08
C SER A 36 9.04 -5.20 -2.45
N GLU A 37 8.16 -5.10 -3.44
CA GLU A 37 8.30 -5.78 -4.73
C GLU A 37 8.71 -4.83 -5.87
N ASP A 38 8.47 -3.51 -5.70
CA ASP A 38 8.81 -2.49 -6.69
C ASP A 38 10.02 -1.64 -6.24
N GLN A 39 11.10 -1.70 -7.01
CA GLN A 39 12.34 -0.97 -6.69
C GLN A 39 12.14 0.55 -6.64
N GLY A 40 11.28 1.12 -7.51
CA GLY A 40 11.01 2.56 -7.50
C GLY A 40 10.26 2.99 -6.25
N MET A 41 9.36 2.15 -5.73
CA MET A 41 8.68 2.38 -4.46
C MET A 41 9.64 2.28 -3.28
N ILE A 42 10.53 1.28 -3.27
CA ILE A 42 11.58 1.13 -2.25
C ILE A 42 12.46 2.39 -2.20
N ASP A 43 12.92 2.86 -3.37
CA ASP A 43 13.76 4.05 -3.48
C ASP A 43 13.01 5.30 -2.99
N ALA A 44 11.72 5.42 -3.33
CA ALA A 44 10.88 6.53 -2.90
C ALA A 44 10.61 6.54 -1.38
N VAL A 45 10.41 5.37 -0.77
CA VAL A 45 10.28 5.25 0.69
C VAL A 45 11.59 5.58 1.37
N THR A 46 12.71 5.07 0.86
CA THR A 46 14.06 5.32 1.40
C THR A 46 14.43 6.80 1.32
N ALA A 47 14.03 7.49 0.25
CA ALA A 47 14.19 8.94 0.09
C ALA A 47 13.21 9.77 0.95
N GLY A 48 12.28 9.14 1.66
CA GLY A 48 11.22 9.82 2.43
C GLY A 48 10.15 10.50 1.58
N ALA A 49 10.13 10.25 0.26
CA ALA A 49 9.14 10.80 -0.66
C ALA A 49 7.79 10.07 -0.58
N LEU A 50 7.80 8.83 -0.08
CA LEU A 50 6.62 7.98 0.08
C LEU A 50 6.47 7.56 1.56
N THR A 51 5.47 8.11 2.23
CA THR A 51 5.14 7.78 3.64
C THR A 51 3.95 6.81 3.71
N LEU A 52 3.71 6.24 4.90
CA LEU A 52 2.59 5.33 5.12
C LEU A 52 1.24 6.02 4.84
N GLU A 53 1.06 7.24 5.33
CA GLU A 53 -0.15 8.05 5.10
C GLU A 53 -0.31 8.42 3.63
N LYS A 54 0.82 8.54 2.90
CA LYS A 54 0.75 8.78 1.45
C LYS A 54 0.32 7.54 0.69
N LEU A 55 0.77 6.36 1.11
CA LEU A 55 0.31 5.08 0.57
C LEU A 55 -1.19 4.90 0.84
N GLU A 56 -1.64 5.14 2.06
CA GLU A 56 -3.06 5.16 2.46
C GLU A 56 -3.86 6.16 1.60
N ALA A 57 -3.37 7.39 1.42
CA ALA A 57 -4.01 8.34 0.53
C ALA A 57 -3.97 7.94 -0.96
N MET A 58 -3.11 7.00 -1.37
CA MET A 58 -3.14 6.42 -2.71
C MET A 58 -4.13 5.25 -2.79
N THR A 59 -4.43 4.60 -1.67
CA THR A 59 -5.39 3.48 -1.66
C THR A 59 -6.79 3.92 -2.01
N CYS A 60 -7.18 5.18 -1.74
CA CYS A 60 -8.50 5.71 -2.11
C CYS A 60 -8.79 5.62 -3.62
N VAL A 61 -7.74 5.61 -4.46
CA VAL A 61 -7.88 5.53 -5.94
C VAL A 61 -7.24 4.29 -6.56
N CYS A 62 -6.46 3.50 -5.81
CA CYS A 62 -5.90 2.23 -6.28
C CYS A 62 -6.93 1.09 -6.21
N SER A 63 -6.56 -0.13 -6.62
CA SER A 63 -7.47 -1.29 -6.54
C SER A 63 -7.19 -2.27 -5.41
N VAL A 64 -5.99 -2.29 -4.80
CA VAL A 64 -5.61 -3.36 -3.86
C VAL A 64 -5.66 -2.92 -2.39
N GLY A 65 -5.07 -1.78 -2.03
CA GLY A 65 -4.93 -1.33 -0.63
C GLY A 65 -3.47 -1.26 -0.21
N LEU A 66 -3.20 -1.33 1.10
CA LEU A 66 -1.85 -1.37 1.65
C LEU A 66 -1.27 -2.77 1.52
N ASP A 67 -0.22 -2.94 0.72
CA ASP A 67 0.38 -4.26 0.52
C ASP A 67 1.90 -4.27 0.69
N MET A 68 2.38 -5.38 1.25
CA MET A 68 3.80 -5.66 1.50
C MET A 68 4.54 -4.52 2.22
N ILE A 69 3.93 -3.96 3.27
CA ILE A 69 4.51 -2.85 4.04
C ILE A 69 5.16 -3.40 5.31
N ALA A 70 6.46 -3.17 5.46
CA ALA A 70 7.19 -3.47 6.68
C ALA A 70 7.03 -2.34 7.72
N VAL A 71 6.60 -2.69 8.94
CA VAL A 71 6.45 -1.76 10.07
C VAL A 71 7.31 -2.22 11.26
N PRO A 72 7.65 -1.34 12.22
CA PRO A 72 8.50 -1.70 13.34
C PRO A 72 7.89 -2.85 14.13
N GLY A 73 8.71 -3.80 14.57
CA GLY A 73 8.23 -4.96 15.33
C GLY A 73 7.53 -4.59 16.65
N ARG A 74 7.80 -3.38 17.17
CA ARG A 74 7.16 -2.81 18.37
C ARG A 74 5.77 -2.20 18.13
N THR A 75 5.27 -2.21 16.90
CA THR A 75 3.96 -1.66 16.56
C THR A 75 2.87 -2.42 17.31
N SER A 76 2.03 -1.69 18.05
CA SER A 76 1.02 -2.32 18.91
C SER A 76 -0.10 -2.95 18.08
N ALA A 77 -0.76 -3.97 18.63
CA ALA A 77 -1.95 -4.56 18.00
C ALA A 77 -3.09 -3.54 17.81
N ALA A 78 -3.21 -2.56 18.71
CA ALA A 78 -4.20 -1.49 18.60
C ALA A 78 -3.90 -0.59 17.39
N THR A 79 -2.63 -0.20 17.20
CA THR A 79 -2.19 0.60 16.05
C THR A 79 -2.39 -0.15 14.72
N ILE A 80 -2.04 -1.44 14.67
CA ILE A 80 -2.28 -2.28 13.48
C ILE A 80 -3.78 -2.35 13.18
N SER A 81 -4.61 -2.50 14.21
CA SER A 81 -6.07 -2.53 14.06
C SER A 81 -6.63 -1.19 13.57
N GLY A 82 -6.04 -0.07 14.01
CA GLY A 82 -6.36 1.27 13.52
C GLY A 82 -6.09 1.40 12.02
N ILE A 83 -4.90 1.03 11.57
CA ILE A 83 -4.54 1.07 10.13
C ILE A 83 -5.49 0.19 9.30
N ILE A 84 -5.85 -1.00 9.80
CA ILE A 84 -6.82 -1.87 9.14
C ILE A 84 -8.20 -1.20 9.09
N ALA A 85 -8.64 -0.55 10.17
CA ALA A 85 -9.92 0.14 10.22
C ALA A 85 -9.98 1.33 9.25
N ASP A 86 -8.89 2.07 9.08
CA ASP A 86 -8.80 3.19 8.14
C ASP A 86 -8.92 2.70 6.68
N GLU A 87 -8.17 1.65 6.31
CA GLU A 87 -8.27 1.04 4.99
C GLU A 87 -9.65 0.40 4.73
N MET A 88 -10.26 -0.17 5.77
CA MET A 88 -11.64 -0.65 5.69
C MET A 88 -12.64 0.49 5.47
N ALA A 89 -12.46 1.64 6.14
CA ALA A 89 -13.31 2.81 5.96
C ALA A 89 -13.18 3.41 4.56
N ILE A 90 -11.95 3.52 4.04
CA ILE A 90 -11.68 3.94 2.65
C ILE A 90 -12.37 2.98 1.67
N GLY A 91 -12.29 1.68 1.92
CA GLY A 91 -12.95 0.67 1.09
C GLY A 91 -14.47 0.79 1.11
N MET A 92 -15.05 0.85 2.32
CA MET A 92 -16.48 0.88 2.56
C MET A 92 -17.14 2.14 1.98
N ILE A 93 -16.57 3.32 2.21
CA ILE A 93 -17.15 4.58 1.72
C ILE A 93 -17.08 4.68 0.19
N ASN A 94 -15.99 4.20 -0.42
CA ASN A 94 -15.79 4.28 -1.87
C ASN A 94 -16.41 3.09 -2.63
N GLY A 95 -17.08 2.15 -1.94
CA GLY A 95 -17.68 0.96 -2.55
C GLY A 95 -16.65 0.09 -3.28
N LYS A 96 -15.43 0.02 -2.75
CA LYS A 96 -14.32 -0.75 -3.36
C LYS A 96 -13.78 -1.79 -2.39
N THR A 97 -13.18 -2.84 -2.94
CA THR A 97 -12.41 -3.80 -2.16
C THR A 97 -11.07 -3.17 -1.79
N THR A 98 -10.69 -3.29 -0.52
CA THR A 98 -9.36 -2.98 0.01
C THR A 98 -8.80 -4.20 0.74
N ALA A 99 -7.49 -4.28 0.82
CA ALA A 99 -6.74 -5.29 1.55
C ALA A 99 -5.61 -4.61 2.32
N VAL A 100 -5.21 -5.22 3.42
CA VAL A 100 -4.11 -4.75 4.24
C VAL A 100 -3.15 -5.90 4.50
N ARG A 101 -1.89 -5.69 4.12
CA ARG A 101 -0.78 -6.61 4.41
C ARG A 101 0.36 -5.83 5.05
N LEU A 102 0.28 -5.73 6.36
CA LEU A 102 1.33 -5.16 7.22
C LEU A 102 2.20 -6.27 7.78
N ILE A 103 3.51 -6.04 7.81
CA ILE A 103 4.50 -6.98 8.31
C ILE A 103 5.27 -6.33 9.46
N PRO A 104 4.86 -6.56 10.73
CA PRO A 104 5.64 -6.15 11.88
C PRO A 104 6.94 -6.95 11.95
N VAL A 105 8.07 -6.29 11.75
CA VAL A 105 9.38 -6.96 11.70
C VAL A 105 10.00 -7.01 13.10
N ILE A 106 9.83 -8.14 13.78
CA ILE A 106 10.31 -8.33 15.16
C ILE A 106 11.84 -8.12 15.23
N GLY A 107 12.28 -7.30 16.18
CA GLY A 107 13.69 -6.98 16.38
C GLY A 107 14.26 -5.92 15.44
N LYS A 108 13.44 -5.32 14.56
CA LYS A 108 13.82 -4.20 13.69
C LYS A 108 12.99 -2.95 13.96
N ASP A 109 13.58 -1.79 13.72
CA ASP A 109 12.94 -0.48 13.84
C ASP A 109 13.17 0.37 12.57
N VAL A 110 12.63 1.58 12.55
CA VAL A 110 12.72 2.52 11.42
C VAL A 110 14.18 2.74 11.02
N GLY A 111 14.46 2.59 9.72
CA GLY A 111 15.81 2.67 9.16
C GLY A 111 16.44 1.31 8.89
N ASP A 112 15.93 0.23 9.48
CA ASP A 112 16.30 -1.12 9.10
C ASP A 112 15.61 -1.54 7.79
N THR A 113 16.15 -2.57 7.15
CA THR A 113 15.55 -3.21 5.97
C THR A 113 15.30 -4.69 6.25
N VAL A 114 14.19 -5.23 5.77
CA VAL A 114 13.87 -6.66 5.82
C VAL A 114 13.98 -7.26 4.43
N GLU A 115 14.60 -8.44 4.34
CA GLU A 115 14.74 -9.19 3.10
C GLU A 115 13.78 -10.38 3.16
N PHE A 116 12.79 -10.39 2.27
CA PHE A 116 11.82 -11.48 2.16
C PHE A 116 12.30 -12.55 1.17
N GLY A 117 13.16 -12.17 0.23
CA GLY A 117 13.73 -13.05 -0.77
C GLY A 117 12.78 -13.40 -1.91
N GLY A 118 13.34 -13.91 -3.01
CA GLY A 118 12.57 -14.30 -4.19
C GLY A 118 11.77 -13.14 -4.77
N LEU A 119 10.50 -13.39 -5.09
CA LEU A 119 9.60 -12.39 -5.69
C LEU A 119 9.12 -11.33 -4.72
N LEU A 120 9.22 -11.57 -3.41
CA LEU A 120 8.74 -10.64 -2.36
C LEU A 120 9.77 -9.54 -2.05
N GLY A 121 10.97 -9.63 -2.63
CA GLY A 121 11.99 -8.59 -2.57
C GLY A 121 12.45 -8.24 -1.15
N HIS A 122 12.62 -6.95 -0.90
CA HIS A 122 13.03 -6.38 0.38
C HIS A 122 12.25 -5.10 0.65
N ALA A 123 12.03 -4.77 1.93
CA ALA A 123 11.33 -3.55 2.31
C ALA A 123 12.06 -2.78 3.41
N PRO A 124 12.19 -1.45 3.30
CA PRO A 124 12.58 -0.62 4.42
C PRO A 124 11.47 -0.61 5.48
N VAL A 125 11.84 -0.63 6.75
CA VAL A 125 10.90 -0.50 7.87
C VAL A 125 10.38 0.93 7.93
N MET A 126 9.09 1.11 7.64
CA MET A 126 8.45 2.42 7.56
C MET A 126 8.00 2.92 8.94
N PRO A 127 8.12 4.23 9.24
CA PRO A 127 7.60 4.77 10.48
C PRO A 127 6.08 4.65 10.58
N VAL A 128 5.57 4.40 11.79
CA VAL A 128 4.14 4.39 12.12
C VAL A 128 3.88 5.48 13.17
N ASN A 129 2.82 6.27 12.98
CA ASN A 129 2.45 7.33 13.91
C ASN A 129 1.96 6.73 15.25
N PRO A 130 2.57 7.07 16.41
CA PRO A 130 2.17 6.54 17.71
C PRO A 130 0.98 7.27 18.35
N PHE A 131 0.49 8.36 17.75
CA PHE A 131 -0.57 9.20 18.30
C PHE A 131 -1.94 8.97 17.65
N SER A 132 -2.02 8.08 16.66
CA SER A 132 -3.22 7.73 15.91
C SER A 132 -3.83 6.42 16.39
#